data_AF-A0AAV6P6I1-F1
#
_entry.id   AF-A0AAV6P6I1-F1
#
_cell.length_a   1.000
_cell.length_b   1.000
_cell.length_c   1.000
_cell.angle_alpha   90.00
_cell.angle_beta   90.00
_cell.angle_gamma   90.00
#
_symmetry.space_group_name_H-M   'P 1'
#
loop_
_entity.id
_entity.type
_entity.pdbx_description
1 polymer ?
#
loop_
_entity_poly.entity_id
_entity_poly.type
_entity_poly.pdbx_seq_one_letter_code
_entity_poly.pdbx_strand_id
1 'polypeptide(L)'
;MAEEEEETPDALALSISGVTLYYAAISSPTVSLLKAQMLKLSICPTCTASLYSSFFSLVSPLYKPLDPNHYMERSQLLRQINSMRQSLFDQGLLDEQFVQLEELQDDANPNFVEEVVTLCYCDSSRLILNLEQALKKSPLDLNQLDSYMQQFKGSISSIGARKVKDQCTLFREYCTAGSGEGTFQRLKKEHTALRKKFEAYFQLKRQAGPSQVASLSQVKNDGQTKASTSNFSC
;
A
#
# COMPACT_ATOMS: atom_id res chain seq x y z
N MET A 1 -54.82 22.26 27.38
CA MET A 1 -55.24 21.14 26.53
C MET A 1 -54.74 21.45 25.13
N ALA A 2 -54.01 20.51 24.53
CA ALA A 2 -53.33 20.55 23.22
C ALA A 2 -52.13 21.52 23.16
N GLU A 3 -50.90 21.06 23.46
CA GLU A 3 -49.99 20.22 22.65
C GLU A 3 -49.09 21.08 21.75
N GLU A 4 -47.87 21.30 22.24
CA GLU A 4 -46.70 21.67 21.44
C GLU A 4 -46.25 20.42 20.68
N GLU A 5 -46.28 20.45 19.34
CA GLU A 5 -45.60 19.43 18.52
C GLU A 5 -44.11 19.79 18.41
N GLU A 6 -43.31 18.95 19.07
CA GLU A 6 -41.85 18.92 19.03
C GLU A 6 -41.39 18.39 17.65
N GLU A 7 -40.82 19.28 16.84
CA GLU A 7 -40.29 18.95 15.51
C GLU A 7 -38.95 18.18 15.65
N THR A 8 -38.94 16.92 15.20
CA THR A 8 -37.82 15.98 15.41
C THR A 8 -36.69 16.16 14.37
N PRO A 9 -35.40 16.02 14.75
CA PRO A 9 -34.25 16.33 13.86
C PRO A 9 -33.98 15.31 12.74
N ASP A 10 -34.72 14.20 12.68
CA ASP A 10 -34.40 13.05 11.81
C ASP A 10 -34.88 13.22 10.36
N ALA A 11 -35.81 14.15 10.08
CA ALA A 11 -36.35 14.37 8.74
C ALA A 11 -35.35 15.08 7.79
N LEU A 12 -34.47 15.94 8.33
CA LEU A 12 -33.47 16.67 7.54
C LEU A 12 -32.22 15.82 7.20
N ALA A 13 -31.88 14.83 8.02
CA ALA A 13 -30.73 13.94 7.78
C ALA A 13 -30.98 12.94 6.64
N LEU A 14 -32.22 12.51 6.43
CA LEU A 14 -32.63 11.61 5.35
C LEU A 14 -32.61 12.28 3.96
N SER A 15 -32.69 13.61 3.89
CA SER A 15 -32.64 14.34 2.61
C SER A 15 -31.20 14.48 2.09
N ILE A 16 -30.21 14.62 2.98
CA ILE A 16 -28.82 14.85 2.61
C ILE A 16 -28.16 13.57 2.08
N SER A 17 -28.51 12.40 2.62
CA SER A 17 -28.01 11.11 2.11
C SER A 17 -28.57 10.79 0.71
N GLY A 18 -29.85 11.08 0.48
CA GLY A 18 -30.51 10.89 -0.82
C GLY A 18 -29.95 11.80 -1.92
N VAL A 19 -29.69 13.08 -1.61
CA VAL A 19 -29.09 14.02 -2.57
C VAL A 19 -27.64 13.66 -2.87
N THR A 20 -26.88 13.18 -1.89
CA THR A 20 -25.47 12.77 -2.08
C THR A 20 -25.37 11.49 -2.92
N LEU A 21 -26.24 10.50 -2.69
CA LEU A 21 -26.34 9.28 -3.52
C LEU A 21 -26.84 9.59 -4.93
N TYR A 22 -27.78 10.54 -5.08
CA TYR A 22 -28.26 11.01 -6.37
C TYR A 22 -27.13 11.70 -7.17
N TYR A 23 -26.36 12.59 -6.54
CA TYR A 23 -25.20 13.24 -7.18
C TYR A 23 -24.08 12.24 -7.52
N ALA A 24 -23.79 11.27 -6.64
CA ALA A 24 -22.80 10.22 -6.90
C ALA A 24 -23.22 9.30 -8.07
N ALA A 25 -24.52 9.00 -8.21
CA ALA A 25 -25.04 8.23 -9.33
C ALA A 25 -24.94 8.99 -10.68
N ILE A 26 -25.04 10.32 -10.67
CA ILE A 26 -24.96 11.14 -11.89
C ILE A 26 -23.50 11.38 -12.32
N SER A 27 -22.55 11.43 -11.38
CA SER A 27 -21.11 11.58 -11.66
C SER A 27 -20.42 10.31 -12.16
N SER A 28 -21.12 9.17 -12.23
CA SER A 28 -20.58 7.95 -12.84
C SER A 28 -20.48 8.11 -14.38
N PRO A 29 -19.32 7.87 -15.01
CA PRO A 29 -19.14 8.01 -16.46
C PRO A 29 -20.07 7.08 -17.27
N THR A 30 -20.53 5.98 -16.68
CA THR A 30 -21.50 5.06 -17.30
C THR A 30 -22.92 5.63 -17.35
N VAL A 31 -23.36 6.42 -16.36
CA VAL A 31 -24.69 7.05 -16.31
C VAL A 31 -24.75 8.26 -17.25
N SER A 32 -23.64 8.98 -17.38
CA SER A 32 -23.49 10.07 -18.36
C SER A 32 -23.57 9.57 -19.80
N LEU A 33 -22.95 8.42 -20.10
CA LEU A 33 -23.00 7.78 -21.42
C LEU A 33 -24.41 7.25 -21.76
N LEU A 34 -25.11 6.65 -20.78
CA LEU A 34 -26.49 6.18 -20.94
C LEU A 34 -27.46 7.34 -21.20
N LYS A 35 -27.31 8.47 -20.48
CA LYS A 35 -28.07 9.70 -20.74
C LYS A 35 -27.79 10.26 -22.14
N ALA A 36 -26.53 10.29 -22.57
CA ALA A 36 -26.15 10.80 -23.89
C ALA A 36 -26.66 9.91 -25.04
N GLN A 37 -26.72 8.59 -24.87
CA GLN A 37 -27.30 7.67 -25.84
C GLN A 37 -28.84 7.76 -25.89
N MET A 38 -29.50 7.94 -24.75
CA MET A 38 -30.96 8.11 -24.68
C MET A 38 -31.43 9.44 -25.30
N LEU A 39 -30.65 10.52 -25.17
CA LEU A 39 -30.96 11.82 -25.79
C LEU A 39 -30.88 11.78 -27.34
N LYS A 40 -30.04 10.90 -27.90
CA LYS A 40 -29.90 10.72 -29.36
C LYS A 40 -31.05 9.93 -30.00
N LEU A 41 -31.85 9.20 -29.21
CA LEU A 41 -32.92 8.33 -29.69
C LEU A 41 -34.30 9.00 -29.77
N SER A 42 -34.42 10.31 -29.51
CA SER A 42 -35.67 11.09 -29.57
C SER A 42 -36.84 10.43 -28.81
N ILE A 43 -36.55 9.82 -27.66
CA ILE A 43 -37.55 9.18 -26.81
C ILE A 43 -38.25 10.24 -25.97
N CYS A 44 -39.58 10.25 -25.99
CA CYS A 44 -40.44 11.17 -25.24
C CYS A 44 -40.02 11.26 -23.76
N PRO A 45 -39.95 12.45 -23.14
CA PRO A 45 -39.48 12.62 -21.75
C PRO A 45 -40.22 11.75 -20.73
N THR A 46 -41.52 11.49 -20.93
CA THR A 46 -42.30 10.58 -20.06
C THR A 46 -41.95 9.11 -20.28
N CYS A 47 -41.56 8.71 -21.51
CA CYS A 47 -41.05 7.37 -21.80
C CYS A 47 -39.64 7.15 -21.22
N THR A 48 -38.81 8.19 -21.07
CA THR A 48 -37.48 8.06 -20.46
C THR A 48 -37.55 7.67 -18.98
N ALA A 49 -38.51 8.21 -18.22
CA ALA A 49 -38.70 7.86 -16.82
C ALA A 49 -39.15 6.40 -16.66
N SER A 50 -40.06 5.93 -17.52
CA SER A 50 -40.52 4.54 -17.50
C SER A 50 -39.43 3.56 -17.93
N LEU A 51 -38.63 3.90 -18.96
CA LEU A 51 -37.50 3.08 -19.38
C LEU A 51 -36.39 3.08 -18.33
N TYR A 52 -36.10 4.22 -17.69
CA TYR A 52 -35.12 4.32 -16.62
C TYR A 52 -35.56 3.53 -15.39
N SER A 53 -36.85 3.60 -15.02
CA SER A 53 -37.41 2.79 -13.94
C SER A 53 -37.37 1.29 -14.27
N SER A 54 -37.74 0.90 -15.49
CA SER A 54 -37.67 -0.51 -15.92
C SER A 54 -36.24 -1.03 -15.98
N PHE A 55 -35.30 -0.21 -16.49
CA PHE A 55 -33.87 -0.53 -16.52
C PHE A 55 -33.30 -0.61 -15.10
N PHE A 56 -33.64 0.35 -14.24
CA PHE A 56 -33.27 0.34 -12.83
C PHE A 56 -33.83 -0.90 -12.13
N SER A 57 -35.09 -1.28 -12.35
CA SER A 57 -35.67 -2.53 -11.80
C SER A 57 -35.06 -3.81 -12.39
N LEU A 58 -34.59 -3.79 -13.64
CA LEU A 58 -33.90 -4.93 -14.28
C LEU A 58 -32.43 -5.06 -13.81
N VAL A 59 -31.78 -3.95 -13.49
CA VAL A 59 -30.35 -3.91 -13.11
C VAL A 59 -30.19 -3.87 -11.59
N SER A 60 -31.20 -3.44 -10.82
CA SER A 60 -31.20 -3.44 -9.34
C SER A 60 -30.88 -4.82 -8.74
N PRO A 61 -31.38 -5.95 -9.26
CA PRO A 61 -31.00 -7.27 -8.78
C PRO A 61 -29.55 -7.66 -9.12
N LEU A 62 -28.96 -7.05 -10.16
CA LEU A 62 -27.55 -7.22 -10.54
C LEU A 62 -26.62 -6.31 -9.73
N TYR A 63 -27.13 -5.22 -9.16
CA TYR A 63 -26.41 -4.34 -8.25
C TYR A 63 -26.57 -4.83 -6.82
N LYS A 64 -25.72 -5.77 -6.41
CA LYS A 64 -25.61 -6.11 -4.99
C LYS A 64 -25.11 -4.84 -4.25
N PRO A 65 -25.87 -4.28 -3.29
CA PRO A 65 -25.35 -3.19 -2.47
C PRO A 65 -24.10 -3.72 -1.75
N LEU A 66 -22.94 -3.17 -2.10
CA LEU A 66 -21.71 -3.39 -1.36
C LEU A 66 -21.96 -2.95 0.09
N ASP A 67 -21.65 -3.82 1.04
CA ASP A 67 -21.81 -3.55 2.47
C ASP A 67 -21.07 -2.24 2.82
N PRO A 68 -21.78 -1.18 3.26
CA PRO A 68 -21.16 0.09 3.62
C PRO A 68 -20.06 -0.03 4.68
N ASN A 69 -20.15 -1.04 5.57
CA ASN A 69 -19.16 -1.27 6.62
C ASN A 69 -17.82 -1.75 6.03
N HIS A 70 -17.87 -2.62 5.02
CA HIS A 70 -16.66 -3.12 4.34
C HIS A 70 -15.92 -2.01 3.57
N TYR A 71 -16.65 -1.06 2.96
CA TYR A 71 -16.04 0.09 2.29
C TYR A 71 -15.36 1.05 3.29
N MET A 72 -15.97 1.27 4.45
CA MET A 72 -15.41 2.13 5.50
C MET A 72 -14.18 1.52 6.16
N GLU A 73 -14.17 0.20 6.41
CA GLU A 73 -13.02 -0.53 6.96
C GLU A 73 -11.82 -0.51 6.00
N ARG A 74 -12.04 -0.77 4.71
CA ARG A 74 -11.00 -0.67 3.68
C ARG A 74 -10.42 0.74 3.57
N SER A 75 -11.28 1.76 3.62
CA SER A 75 -10.86 3.16 3.57
C SER A 75 -10.05 3.58 4.81
N GLN A 76 -10.32 2.98 5.97
CA GLN A 76 -9.50 3.15 7.18
C GLN A 76 -8.14 2.47 7.02
N LEU A 77 -8.10 1.22 6.54
CA LEU A 77 -6.85 0.49 6.29
C LEU A 77 -5.95 1.22 5.29
N LEU A 78 -6.49 1.72 4.18
CA LEU A 78 -5.71 2.49 3.20
C LEU A 78 -5.13 3.78 3.80
N ARG A 79 -5.89 4.48 4.66
CA ARG A 79 -5.36 5.64 5.40
C ARG A 79 -4.22 5.25 6.33
N GLN A 80 -4.35 4.13 7.05
CA GLN A 80 -3.29 3.62 7.94
C GLN A 80 -2.04 3.24 7.15
N ILE A 81 -2.18 2.54 6.02
CA ILE A 81 -1.06 2.17 5.13
C ILE A 81 -0.34 3.42 4.65
N ASN A 82 -1.08 4.42 4.15
CA ASN A 82 -0.49 5.66 3.65
C ASN A 82 0.18 6.46 4.77
N SER A 83 -0.42 6.53 5.95
CA SER A 83 0.18 7.18 7.12
C SER A 83 1.45 6.48 7.57
N MET A 84 1.46 5.14 7.59
CA MET A 84 2.63 4.35 7.94
C MET A 84 3.74 4.57 6.92
N ARG A 85 3.43 4.46 5.62
CA ARG A 85 4.36 4.74 4.53
C ARG A 85 4.99 6.12 4.69
N GLN A 86 4.18 7.16 4.83
CA GLN A 86 4.65 8.53 5.00
C GLN A 86 5.57 8.67 6.21
N SER A 87 5.23 8.04 7.33
CA SER A 87 6.07 8.08 8.54
C SER A 87 7.46 7.49 8.32
N LEU A 88 7.63 6.49 7.42
CA LEU A 88 8.94 5.92 7.10
C LEU A 88 9.83 6.93 6.37
N PHE A 89 9.24 7.74 5.48
CA PHE A 89 9.93 8.84 4.81
C PHE A 89 10.23 10.00 5.75
N ASP A 90 9.26 10.42 6.57
CA ASP A 90 9.42 11.54 7.51
C ASP A 90 10.51 11.26 8.56
N GLN A 91 10.63 10.01 9.00
CA GLN A 91 11.70 9.55 9.90
C GLN A 91 13.07 9.41 9.18
N GLY A 92 13.13 9.65 7.87
CA GLY A 92 14.34 9.49 7.06
C GLY A 92 14.79 8.02 6.91
N LEU A 93 13.89 7.06 7.12
CA LEU A 93 14.21 5.63 7.00
C LEU A 93 14.32 5.22 5.54
N LEU A 94 13.45 5.78 4.70
CA LEU A 94 13.38 5.52 3.26
C LEU A 94 13.73 6.76 2.45
N ASP A 95 14.20 6.54 1.21
CA ASP A 95 14.42 7.57 0.20
C ASP A 95 13.66 7.27 -1.11
N GLU A 96 13.85 8.14 -2.10
CA GLU A 96 13.17 8.09 -3.40
C GLU A 96 13.33 6.75 -4.13
N GLN A 97 14.40 5.98 -3.86
CA GLN A 97 14.58 4.66 -4.46
C GLN A 97 13.45 3.70 -4.10
N PHE A 98 12.85 3.83 -2.91
CA PHE A 98 11.67 3.04 -2.54
C PHE A 98 10.44 3.43 -3.36
N VAL A 99 10.29 4.72 -3.71
CA VAL A 99 9.20 5.18 -4.59
C VAL A 99 9.35 4.60 -5.99
N GLN A 100 10.58 4.64 -6.53
CA GLN A 100 10.89 4.01 -7.83
C GLN A 100 10.61 2.51 -7.81
N LEU A 101 10.88 1.84 -6.69
CA LEU A 101 10.56 0.42 -6.53
C LEU A 101 9.03 0.17 -6.54
N GLU A 102 8.25 1.06 -5.91
CA GLU A 102 6.79 1.00 -5.94
C GLU A 102 6.22 1.24 -7.34
N GLU A 103 6.84 2.12 -8.15
CA GLU A 103 6.42 2.40 -9.54
C GLU A 103 6.60 1.21 -10.49
N LEU A 104 7.48 0.27 -10.16
CA LEU A 104 7.67 -0.96 -10.92
C LEU A 104 6.62 -2.03 -10.62
N GLN A 105 5.77 -1.83 -9.60
CA GLN A 105 4.71 -2.76 -9.26
C GLN A 105 3.50 -2.54 -10.17
N ASP A 106 2.96 -3.62 -10.75
CA ASP A 106 1.77 -3.60 -11.59
C ASP A 106 0.71 -4.63 -11.13
N ASP A 107 -0.41 -4.67 -11.84
CA ASP A 107 -1.51 -5.61 -11.55
C ASP A 107 -1.13 -7.08 -11.84
N ALA A 108 -0.10 -7.31 -12.67
CA ALA A 108 0.40 -8.65 -12.99
C ALA A 108 1.32 -9.19 -11.89
N ASN A 109 2.03 -8.31 -11.17
CA ASN A 109 2.84 -8.63 -10.00
C ASN A 109 2.53 -7.70 -8.80
N PRO A 110 1.39 -7.89 -8.12
CA PRO A 110 0.97 -7.02 -7.02
C PRO A 110 1.82 -7.13 -5.75
N ASN A 111 2.74 -8.11 -5.67
CA ASN A 111 3.62 -8.35 -4.53
C ASN A 111 5.08 -7.99 -4.81
N PHE A 112 5.40 -7.47 -6.00
CA PHE A 112 6.78 -7.18 -6.42
C PHE A 112 7.63 -6.49 -5.36
N VAL A 113 7.10 -5.41 -4.77
CA VAL A 113 7.84 -4.63 -3.76
C VAL A 113 8.12 -5.48 -2.51
N GLU A 114 7.14 -6.26 -2.05
CA GLU A 114 7.31 -7.12 -0.88
C GLU A 114 8.35 -8.22 -1.14
N GLU A 115 8.33 -8.81 -2.34
CA GLU A 115 9.29 -9.84 -2.76
C GLU A 115 10.72 -9.29 -2.81
N VAL A 116 10.92 -8.12 -3.42
CA VAL A 116 12.24 -7.47 -3.50
C VAL A 116 12.76 -7.11 -2.10
N VAL A 117 11.91 -6.57 -1.23
CA VAL A 117 12.30 -6.25 0.15
C VAL A 117 12.62 -7.53 0.92
N THR A 118 11.86 -8.61 0.73
CA THR A 118 12.14 -9.92 1.34
C THR A 118 13.50 -10.47 0.91
N LEU A 119 13.78 -10.48 -0.40
CA LEU A 119 15.05 -10.91 -0.95
C LEU A 119 16.22 -10.08 -0.40
N CYS A 120 16.06 -8.76 -0.35
CA CYS A 120 17.05 -7.86 0.24
C CYS A 120 17.35 -8.23 1.70
N TYR A 121 16.33 -8.55 2.50
CA TYR A 121 16.55 -8.94 3.90
C TYR A 121 17.20 -10.31 4.06
N CYS A 122 16.97 -11.25 3.16
CA CYS A 122 17.69 -12.53 3.16
C CYS A 122 19.18 -12.34 2.85
N ASP A 123 19.50 -11.60 1.79
CA ASP A 123 20.89 -11.35 1.40
C ASP A 123 21.64 -10.52 2.44
N SER A 124 21.02 -9.44 2.92
CA SER A 124 21.62 -8.55 3.90
C SER A 124 21.83 -9.21 5.27
N SER A 125 20.94 -10.12 5.71
CA SER A 125 21.12 -10.88 6.95
C SER A 125 22.34 -11.79 6.88
N ARG A 126 22.55 -12.48 5.75
CA ARG A 126 23.76 -13.27 5.50
C ARG A 126 25.02 -12.40 5.53
N LEU A 127 24.97 -11.21 4.93
CA LEU A 127 26.10 -10.27 4.92
C LEU A 127 26.44 -9.73 6.30
N ILE A 128 25.44 -9.43 7.15
CA ILE A 128 25.67 -9.06 8.56
C ILE A 128 26.42 -10.17 9.30
N LEU A 129 26.04 -11.44 9.12
CA LEU A 129 26.73 -12.56 9.76
C LEU A 129 28.20 -12.66 9.30
N ASN A 130 28.44 -12.49 7.99
CA ASN A 130 29.80 -12.49 7.44
C ASN A 130 30.65 -11.33 7.98
N LEU A 131 30.08 -10.13 8.08
CA LEU A 131 30.73 -8.96 8.70
C LEU A 131 31.08 -9.22 10.16
N GLU A 132 30.13 -9.79 10.93
CA GLU A 132 30.35 -10.12 12.34
C GLU A 132 31.46 -11.16 12.54
N GLN A 133 31.52 -12.17 11.67
CA GLN A 133 32.59 -13.16 11.69
C GLN A 133 33.94 -12.55 11.30
N ALA A 134 33.97 -11.70 10.26
CA ALA A 134 35.19 -11.03 9.81
C ALA A 134 35.77 -10.12 10.91
N LEU A 135 34.94 -9.38 11.64
CA LEU A 135 35.35 -8.53 12.76
C LEU A 135 35.99 -9.30 13.93
N LYS A 136 35.65 -10.59 14.10
CA LYS A 136 36.20 -11.43 15.18
C LYS A 136 37.53 -12.10 14.82
N LYS A 137 37.97 -12.05 13.55
CA LYS A 137 39.23 -12.68 13.10
C LYS A 137 40.45 -11.85 13.52
N SER A 138 41.55 -12.54 13.84
CA SER A 138 42.86 -11.95 14.09
C SER A 138 43.93 -12.70 13.28
N PRO A 139 44.69 -12.03 12.39
CA PRO A 139 44.60 -10.61 12.06
C PRO A 139 43.31 -10.25 11.29
N LEU A 140 42.86 -9.01 11.44
CA LEU A 140 41.67 -8.50 10.77
C LEU A 140 41.97 -8.26 9.28
N ASP A 141 41.17 -8.86 8.39
CA ASP A 141 41.24 -8.61 6.94
C ASP A 141 40.31 -7.45 6.55
N LEU A 142 40.87 -6.25 6.44
CA LEU A 142 40.14 -5.03 6.09
C LEU A 142 39.58 -5.06 4.66
N ASN A 143 40.23 -5.76 3.72
CA ASN A 143 39.76 -5.86 2.34
C ASN A 143 38.52 -6.74 2.25
N GLN A 144 38.52 -7.87 2.96
CA GLN A 144 37.34 -8.72 3.08
C GLN A 144 36.18 -7.99 3.77
N LEU A 145 36.47 -7.23 4.83
CA LEU A 145 35.48 -6.46 5.56
C LEU A 145 34.84 -5.36 4.68
N ASP A 146 35.66 -4.60 3.92
CA ASP A 146 35.15 -3.58 3.00
C ASP A 146 34.31 -4.20 1.88
N SER A 147 34.73 -5.34 1.32
CA SER A 147 33.95 -6.06 0.30
C SER A 147 32.56 -6.45 0.80
N TYR A 148 32.44 -7.04 1.99
CA TYR A 148 31.14 -7.35 2.58
C TYR A 148 30.31 -6.09 2.85
N MET A 149 30.93 -5.00 3.30
CA MET A 149 30.22 -3.75 3.56
C MET A 149 29.71 -3.10 2.26
N GLN A 150 30.49 -3.13 1.18
CA GLN A 150 30.04 -2.64 -0.13
C GLN A 150 28.85 -3.45 -0.65
N GLN A 151 28.90 -4.79 -0.55
CA GLN A 151 27.78 -5.65 -0.95
C GLN A 151 26.54 -5.37 -0.10
N PHE A 152 26.70 -5.25 1.22
CA PHE A 152 25.60 -4.93 2.13
C PHE A 152 24.98 -3.58 1.80
N LYS A 153 25.81 -2.55 1.61
CA LYS A 153 25.38 -1.21 1.20
C LYS A 153 24.64 -1.23 -0.14
N GLY A 154 25.12 -1.99 -1.13
CA GLY A 154 24.44 -2.14 -2.41
C GLY A 154 23.05 -2.75 -2.26
N SER A 155 22.95 -3.84 -1.49
CA SER A 155 21.69 -4.54 -1.22
C SER A 155 20.66 -3.64 -0.54
N ILE A 156 21.00 -2.99 0.57
CA ILE A 156 20.06 -2.10 1.28
C ILE A 156 19.75 -0.81 0.50
N SER A 157 20.64 -0.37 -0.40
CA SER A 157 20.36 0.78 -1.26
C SER A 157 19.29 0.46 -2.31
N SER A 158 19.18 -0.78 -2.79
CA SER A 158 18.21 -1.13 -3.84
C SER A 158 16.75 -1.01 -3.40
N ILE A 159 16.48 -1.07 -2.09
CA ILE A 159 15.15 -0.89 -1.49
C ILE A 159 14.95 0.50 -0.89
N GLY A 160 15.88 1.43 -1.13
CA GLY A 160 15.84 2.78 -0.58
C GLY A 160 15.97 2.85 0.94
N ALA A 161 16.62 1.90 1.60
CA ALA A 161 16.82 1.91 3.06
C ALA A 161 17.88 2.93 3.50
N ARG A 162 17.55 4.22 3.32
CA ARG A 162 18.44 5.37 3.53
C ARG A 162 19.15 5.36 4.87
N LYS A 163 18.42 5.23 5.98
CA LYS A 163 19.04 5.31 7.31
C LYS A 163 20.08 4.22 7.54
N VAL A 164 19.83 3.01 7.04
CA VAL A 164 20.79 1.89 7.12
C VAL A 164 22.00 2.18 6.21
N LYS A 165 21.77 2.72 5.01
CA LYS A 165 22.81 3.16 4.05
C LYS A 165 23.77 4.18 4.64
N ASP A 166 23.23 5.11 5.41
CA ASP A 166 24.02 6.14 6.09
C ASP A 166 24.91 5.52 7.17
N GLN A 167 24.40 4.53 7.93
CA GLN A 167 25.22 3.79 8.91
C GLN A 167 26.34 2.97 8.25
N CYS A 168 26.14 2.42 7.04
CA CYS A 168 27.21 1.75 6.29
C CYS A 168 28.36 2.71 5.96
N THR A 169 28.03 3.96 5.63
CA THR A 169 29.01 4.98 5.29
C THR A 169 29.83 5.36 6.53
N LEU A 170 29.17 5.52 7.68
CA LEU A 170 29.84 5.74 8.97
C LEU A 170 30.75 4.56 9.36
N PHE A 171 30.31 3.32 9.19
CA PHE A 171 31.12 2.15 9.52
C PHE A 171 32.49 2.14 8.82
N ARG A 172 32.54 2.59 7.56
CA ARG A 172 33.80 2.70 6.79
C ARG A 172 34.79 3.68 7.42
N GLU A 173 34.30 4.79 7.97
CA GLU A 173 35.11 5.83 8.63
C GLU A 173 35.66 5.38 10.00
N TYR A 174 35.01 4.40 10.65
CA TYR A 174 35.40 3.93 11.98
C TYR A 174 36.33 2.72 11.99
N CYS A 175 36.38 1.94 10.91
CA CYS A 175 37.38 0.88 10.76
C CYS A 175 38.81 1.44 10.72
N THR A 176 39.00 2.67 10.27
CA THR A 176 40.29 3.39 10.31
C THR A 176 40.61 3.99 11.67
N ALA A 177 39.62 4.16 12.57
CA ALA A 177 39.77 4.83 13.87
C ALA A 177 39.72 3.89 15.09
N GLY A 178 39.58 2.57 14.91
CA GLY A 178 39.61 1.58 16.00
C GLY A 178 38.32 1.45 16.84
N SER A 179 37.19 2.00 16.37
CA SER A 179 35.87 1.93 17.05
C SER A 179 34.80 1.17 16.25
N GLY A 180 35.23 0.24 15.38
CA GLY A 180 34.35 -0.47 14.44
C GLY A 180 33.19 -1.24 15.10
N GLU A 181 33.42 -1.87 16.26
CA GLU A 181 32.41 -2.68 16.96
C GLU A 181 31.17 -1.85 17.33
N GLY A 182 31.36 -0.64 17.89
CA GLY A 182 30.25 0.22 18.29
C GLY A 182 29.38 0.65 17.10
N THR A 183 30.01 0.97 15.98
CA THR A 183 29.29 1.33 14.75
C THR A 183 28.56 0.16 14.11
N PHE A 184 29.16 -1.03 14.14
CA PHE A 184 28.53 -2.24 13.63
C PHE A 184 27.28 -2.61 14.43
N GLN A 185 27.33 -2.46 15.76
CA GLN A 185 26.15 -2.66 16.60
C GLN A 185 25.03 -1.66 16.29
N ARG A 186 25.37 -0.40 15.98
CA ARG A 186 24.38 0.59 15.55
C ARG A 186 23.77 0.22 14.19
N LEU A 187 24.59 -0.20 13.24
CA LEU A 187 24.13 -0.68 11.92
C LEU A 187 23.14 -1.85 12.06
N LYS A 188 23.47 -2.86 12.87
CA LYS A 188 22.59 -4.02 13.14
C LYS A 188 21.25 -3.61 13.74
N LYS A 189 21.27 -2.67 14.69
CA LYS A 189 20.05 -2.15 15.33
C LYS A 189 19.14 -1.46 14.32
N GLU A 190 19.70 -0.59 13.48
CA GLU A 190 18.91 0.13 12.46
C GLU A 190 18.37 -0.82 11.38
N HIS A 191 19.17 -1.78 10.93
CA HIS A 191 18.73 -2.82 9.98
C HIS A 191 17.55 -3.63 10.53
N THR A 192 17.65 -4.09 11.78
CA THR A 192 16.59 -4.86 12.45
C THR A 192 15.34 -4.01 12.69
N ALA A 193 15.51 -2.75 13.08
CA ALA A 193 14.39 -1.84 13.33
C ALA A 193 13.61 -1.55 12.04
N LEU A 194 14.30 -1.33 10.93
CA LEU A 194 13.67 -1.11 9.64
C LEU A 194 12.95 -2.37 9.15
N ARG A 195 13.52 -3.57 9.36
CA ARG A 195 12.89 -4.84 8.99
C ARG A 195 11.51 -5.00 9.63
N LYS A 196 11.42 -4.76 10.94
CA LYS A 196 10.16 -4.83 11.69
C LYS A 196 9.11 -3.85 11.17
N LYS A 197 9.55 -2.65 10.75
CA LYS A 197 8.66 -1.65 10.15
C LYS A 197 8.15 -2.11 8.79
N PHE A 198 8.99 -2.72 7.96
CA PHE A 198 8.55 -3.32 6.70
C PHE A 198 7.60 -4.49 6.91
N GLU A 199 7.88 -5.39 7.85
CA GLU A 199 6.99 -6.51 8.22
C GLU A 199 5.59 -6.02 8.57
N ALA A 200 5.49 -5.01 9.44
CA ALA A 200 4.21 -4.40 9.81
C ALA A 200 3.54 -3.67 8.63
N TYR A 201 4.31 -2.96 7.80
CA TYR A 201 3.79 -2.25 6.61
C TYR A 201 3.16 -3.22 5.60
N PHE A 202 3.88 -4.29 5.25
CA PHE A 202 3.37 -5.28 4.31
C PHE A 202 2.25 -6.13 4.90
N GLN A 203 2.27 -6.39 6.21
CA GLN A 203 1.13 -7.02 6.89
C GLN A 203 -0.15 -6.20 6.74
N LEU A 204 -0.08 -4.87 6.91
CA LEU A 204 -1.23 -3.99 6.68
C LEU A 204 -1.66 -3.97 5.21
N LYS A 205 -0.71 -3.92 4.26
CA LYS A 205 -1.02 -4.01 2.83
C LYS A 205 -1.77 -5.29 2.47
N ARG A 206 -1.36 -6.44 3.04
CA ARG A 206 -2.06 -7.72 2.83
C ARG A 206 -3.49 -7.71 3.37
N GLN A 207 -3.74 -7.04 4.51
CA GLN A 207 -5.09 -6.91 5.08
C GLN A 207 -6.03 -6.09 4.19
N ALA A 208 -5.52 -5.04 3.53
CA ALA A 208 -6.34 -4.20 2.64
C ALA A 208 -6.68 -4.88 1.29
N GLY A 209 -5.91 -5.90 0.89
CA GLY A 209 -6.04 -6.58 -0.40
C GLY A 209 -5.66 -5.71 -1.61
N PRO A 210 -5.60 -6.28 -2.82
CA PRO A 210 -5.27 -5.53 -4.04
C PRO A 210 -6.28 -4.42 -4.30
N SER A 211 -5.82 -3.23 -4.68
CA SER A 211 -6.64 -2.05 -5.01
C SER A 211 -7.54 -2.33 -6.21
N GLN A 212 -8.84 -2.55 -6.01
CA GLN A 212 -9.83 -2.72 -7.09
C GLN A 212 -10.18 -1.40 -7.82
N VAL A 213 -9.31 -0.39 -7.80
CA VAL A 213 -9.63 0.95 -8.31
C VAL A 213 -9.58 1.04 -9.84
N ALA A 214 -9.19 -0.03 -10.54
CA ALA A 214 -9.23 -0.11 -12.01
C ALA A 214 -10.05 -1.29 -12.56
N SER A 215 -10.91 -1.92 -11.76
CA SER A 215 -11.65 -3.14 -12.14
C SER A 215 -13.04 -2.86 -12.76
N LEU A 216 -13.20 -1.83 -13.59
CA LEU A 216 -14.42 -1.63 -14.40
C LEU A 216 -14.21 -1.73 -15.90
N SER A 217 -13.14 -2.40 -16.33
CA SER A 217 -13.01 -2.84 -17.71
C SER A 217 -12.26 -4.16 -17.80
N GLN A 218 -12.82 -5.24 -17.25
CA GLN A 218 -12.64 -6.59 -17.78
C GLN A 218 -13.60 -7.58 -17.13
N VAL A 219 -14.54 -8.06 -17.94
CA VAL A 219 -15.40 -9.21 -17.65
C VAL A 219 -14.56 -10.49 -17.76
N LYS A 220 -14.57 -11.29 -16.68
CA LYS A 220 -14.22 -12.71 -16.54
C LYS A 220 -12.85 -13.20 -17.04
N ASN A 221 -12.06 -13.73 -16.11
CA ASN A 221 -11.98 -15.19 -15.96
C ASN A 221 -11.51 -15.55 -14.54
N ASP A 222 -12.17 -16.56 -13.97
CA ASP A 222 -11.87 -17.13 -12.67
C ASP A 222 -10.45 -17.71 -12.68
N GLY A 223 -9.54 -17.05 -11.98
CA GLY A 223 -8.17 -17.48 -11.76
C GLY A 223 -7.83 -17.24 -10.29
N GLN A 224 -7.82 -18.30 -9.52
CA GLN A 224 -7.54 -18.36 -8.09
C GLN A 224 -6.24 -17.59 -7.74
N THR A 225 -6.36 -16.34 -7.29
CA THR A 225 -5.21 -15.56 -6.82
C THR A 225 -4.78 -16.14 -5.48
N LYS A 226 -3.74 -16.98 -5.49
CA LYS A 226 -3.07 -17.40 -4.26
C LYS A 226 -2.47 -16.15 -3.62
N ALA A 227 -2.99 -15.78 -2.46
CA ALA A 227 -2.27 -14.90 -1.53
C ALA A 227 -1.00 -15.64 -1.09
N SER A 228 0.11 -15.36 -1.75
CA SER A 228 1.43 -15.79 -1.28
C SER A 228 1.77 -14.96 -0.05
N THR A 229 1.65 -15.58 1.13
CA THR A 229 2.17 -15.00 2.37
C THR A 229 3.70 -15.10 2.31
N SER A 230 4.38 -14.05 1.83
CA SER A 230 5.80 -13.88 2.12
C SER A 230 5.95 -13.47 3.57
N ASN A 231 6.07 -14.46 4.45
CA ASN A 231 6.75 -14.18 5.70
C ASN A 231 8.19 -13.85 5.33
N PHE A 232 8.79 -12.84 5.96
CA PHE A 232 10.22 -12.55 5.90
C PHE A 232 11.07 -13.69 6.53
N SER A 233 10.65 -14.96 6.41
CA SER A 233 11.38 -16.14 6.84
C SER A 233 12.47 -16.44 5.82
N CYS A 234 13.59 -15.75 6.01
CA CYS A 234 14.91 -16.29 5.77
C CYS A 234 15.31 -17.04 7.07
#